data_AF-A0A538CFW4-F1
#
_entry.id   AF-A0A538CFW4-F1
#
_cell.length_a   1.000
_cell.length_b   1.000
_cell.length_c   1.000
_cell.angle_alpha   90.00
_cell.angle_beta   90.00
_cell.angle_gamma   90.00
#
_symmetry.space_group_name_H-M   'P 1'
#
loop_
_entity.id
_entity.type
_entity.pdbx_description
1 polymer ?
#
loop_
_entity_poly.entity_id
_entity_poly.type
_entity_poly.pdbx_seq_one_letter_code
_entity_poly.pdbx_strand_id
1 'polypeptide(L)' 'MLTTTATEIHTRLRELEAKRMLASLQGLTNDPAYLTAELTAARQAYVGAAVTEIASLRAALSGPLLG' A
#
# COMPACT_ATOMS: atom_id res chain seq x y z
N MET A 1 17.38 -6.57 7.31
CA MET A 1 16.00 -6.54 6.78
C MET A 1 15.76 -5.12 6.32
N LEU A 2 15.60 -4.85 5.01
CA LEU A 2 15.15 -3.54 4.57
C LEU A 2 13.68 -3.42 4.98
N THR A 3 13.34 -2.46 5.84
CA THR A 3 11.95 -2.13 6.13
C THR A 3 11.39 -1.41 4.91
N THR A 4 10.44 -2.02 4.21
CA THR A 4 9.79 -1.39 3.07
C THR A 4 9.04 -0.13 3.53
N THR A 5 9.36 1.02 2.95
CA THR A 5 8.76 2.29 3.37
C THR A 5 7.33 2.45 2.85
N ALA A 6 6.53 3.31 3.49
CA ALA A 6 5.19 3.65 3.01
C ALA A 6 5.22 4.17 1.56
N THR A 7 6.29 4.90 1.18
CA THR A 7 6.48 5.42 -0.18
C THR A 7 6.73 4.31 -1.20
N GLU A 8 7.54 3.31 -0.85
CA GLU A 8 7.79 2.13 -1.70
C GLU A 8 6.51 1.31 -1.89
N ILE A 9 5.76 1.07 -0.81
CA ILE A 9 4.49 0.34 -0.89
C ILE A 9 3.46 1.12 -1.70
N HIS A 10 3.40 2.45 -1.56
CA HIS A 10 2.52 3.30 -2.36
C HIS A 10 2.86 3.28 -3.85
N THR A 11 4.16 3.28 -4.18
CA THR A 11 4.63 3.13 -5.56
C THR A 11 4.17 1.80 -6.14
N ARG A 12 4.35 0.71 -5.39
CA ARG A 12 3.87 -0.62 -5.78
C ARG A 12 2.35 -0.68 -5.94
N LEU A 13 1.60 -0.04 -5.04
CA LEU A 13 0.14 0.02 -5.12
C LEU A 13 -0.32 0.71 -6.42
N ARG A 14 0.32 1.82 -6.81
CA ARG A 14 0.03 2.52 -8.07
C ARG A 14 0.29 1.65 -9.29
N GLU A 15 1.36 0.85 -9.29
CA GLU A 15 1.63 -0.11 -10.37
C GLU A 15 0.53 -1.16 -10.48
N LEU A 16 0.05 -1.68 -9.35
CA LEU A 16 -1.03 -2.68 -9.33
C LEU A 16 -2.36 -2.10 -9.83
N GLU A 17 -2.67 -0.86 -9.46
CA GLU A 17 -3.85 -0.15 -9.96
C GLU A 17 -3.77 0.09 -11.48
N ALA A 18 -2.61 0.50 -11.98
CA ALA A 18 -2.37 0.65 -13.42
C ALA A 18 -2.52 -0.68 -14.18
N LYS A 19 -1.96 -1.77 -13.64
CA LYS A 19 -2.12 -3.13 -14.21
C LYS A 19 -3.59 -3.55 -14.27
N ARG A 20 -4.35 -3.28 -13.20
CA ARG A 20 -5.79 -3.58 -13.17
C ARG A 20 -6.56 -2.79 -14.24
N MET A 21 -6.24 -1.50 -14.42
CA MET A 21 -6.85 -0.69 -15.48
C MET A 21 -6.55 -1.25 -16.87
N LEU A 22 -5.29 -1.62 -17.15
CA LEU A 22 -4.89 -2.25 -18.40
C LEU A 22 -5.63 -3.57 -18.65
N ALA A 23 -5.72 -4.44 -17.65
CA ALA A 23 -6.46 -5.69 -17.74
C ALA A 23 -7.95 -5.45 -18.05
N SER A 24 -8.55 -4.41 -17.46
CA SER A 24 -9.93 -4.02 -17.75
C SER A 24 -10.13 -3.57 -19.20
N LEU A 25 -9.18 -2.82 -19.76
CA LEU A 25 -9.25 -2.38 -21.17
C LEU A 25 -9.12 -3.55 -22.15
N GLN A 26 -8.39 -4.60 -21.77
CA GLN A 26 -8.20 -5.80 -22.58
C GLN A 26 -9.32 -6.83 -22.42
N GLY A 27 -10.36 -6.54 -21.63
CA GLY A 27 -11.44 -7.49 -21.34
C GLY A 27 -11.00 -8.68 -20.48
N LEU A 28 -9.82 -8.60 -19.86
CA LEU A 28 -9.25 -9.65 -19.00
C LEU A 28 -9.80 -9.60 -17.56
N THR A 29 -10.77 -8.73 -17.28
CA THR A 29 -11.44 -8.60 -15.98
C THR A 29 -12.37 -9.77 -15.60
N ASN A 30 -12.48 -10.78 -16.47
CA ASN A 30 -13.30 -11.98 -16.19
C ASN A 30 -12.73 -12.87 -15.08
N ASP A 31 -11.48 -12.65 -14.67
CA ASP A 31 -10.93 -13.23 -13.45
C ASP A 31 -10.87 -12.18 -12.32
N PRO A 32 -11.91 -12.10 -11.47
CA PRO A 32 -11.94 -11.17 -10.34
C PRO A 32 -10.87 -11.49 -9.29
N ALA A 33 -10.23 -12.66 -9.32
CA ALA A 33 -9.17 -13.04 -8.38
C ALA A 33 -7.77 -12.57 -8.82
N TYR A 34 -7.58 -12.28 -10.12
CA TYR A 34 -6.27 -12.08 -10.75
C TYR A 34 -5.38 -11.05 -10.04
N LEU A 35 -5.95 -9.99 -9.45
CA LEU A 35 -5.19 -8.94 -8.75
C LEU A 35 -5.84 -8.40 -7.47
N THR A 36 -7.03 -8.88 -7.10
CA THR A 36 -7.78 -8.29 -5.97
C THR A 36 -7.13 -8.59 -4.62
N ALA A 37 -6.60 -9.80 -4.44
CA ALA A 37 -5.90 -10.18 -3.21
C ALA A 37 -4.60 -9.38 -3.03
N GLU A 38 -3.76 -9.31 -4.07
CA GLU A 38 -2.49 -8.56 -4.02
C GLU A 38 -2.74 -7.07 -3.79
N LEU A 39 -3.73 -6.49 -4.47
CA LEU A 39 -4.07 -5.08 -4.34
C LEU A 39 -4.67 -4.75 -2.97
N THR A 40 -5.44 -5.67 -2.38
CA THR A 40 -5.94 -5.53 -1.00
C THR A 40 -4.81 -5.62 0.02
N ALA A 41 -3.91 -6.60 -0.13
CA ALA A 41 -2.75 -6.75 0.74
C ALA A 41 -1.83 -5.52 0.68
N ALA A 42 -1.55 -5.02 -0.53
CA ALA A 42 -0.75 -3.81 -0.72
C ALA A 42 -1.39 -2.57 -0.08
N ARG A 43 -2.72 -2.42 -0.15
CA ARG A 43 -3.44 -1.33 0.54
C ARG A 43 -3.31 -1.41 2.05
N GLN A 44 -3.51 -2.59 2.63
CA GLN A 44 -3.39 -2.79 4.07
C GLN A 44 -1.96 -2.53 4.55
N ALA A 45 -0.96 -3.02 3.81
CA ALA A 45 0.45 -2.78 4.08
C ALA A 45 0.80 -1.28 4.01
N TYR A 46 0.29 -0.57 3.00
CA TYR A 46 0.50 0.87 2.87
C TYR A 46 -0.05 1.63 4.06
N VAL A 47 -1.30 1.35 4.46
CA VAL A 47 -1.92 2.01 5.61
C VAL A 47 -1.13 1.75 6.89
N GLY A 48 -0.74 0.50 7.14
CA GLY A 48 0.05 0.15 8.32
C GLY A 48 1.39 0.88 8.35
N ALA A 49 2.12 0.87 7.24
CA ALA A 49 3.40 1.56 7.12
C ALA A 49 3.26 3.08 7.28
N ALA A 50 2.29 3.70 6.59
CA ALA A 50 2.06 5.14 6.65
C ALA A 50 1.69 5.60 8.07
N VAL A 51 0.78 4.89 8.75
CA VAL A 51 0.41 5.21 10.13
C VAL A 51 1.60 5.06 11.08
N THR A 52 2.41 4.01 10.88
CA THR A 52 3.61 3.77 11.70
C THR A 52 4.62 4.89 11.51
N GLU A 53 4.94 5.26 10.26
CA GLU A 53 5.89 6.34 9.96
C GLU A 53 5.42 7.69 10.50
N ILE A 54 4.12 8.00 10.38
CA ILE A 54 3.53 9.22 10.96
C ILE A 54 3.66 9.20 12.49
N ALA A 55 3.32 8.09 13.13
CA ALA A 55 3.42 7.96 14.57
C ALA A 55 4.88 8.11 15.06
N SER A 56 5.83 7.48 14.35
CA SER A 56 7.27 7.61 14.63
C SER A 56 7.75 9.06 14.47
N LEU A 57 7.36 9.74 13.39
CA LEU A 57 7.71 11.15 13.17
C LEU A 57 7.12 12.04 14.27
N ARG A 58 5.84 11.85 14.63
CA ARG A 58 5.20 12.59 15.72
C ARG A 58 5.91 12.35 17.05
N ALA A 59 6.30 11.11 17.35
CA ALA A 59 7.03 10.78 18.57
C ALA A 59 8.39 11.47 18.63
N ALA A 60 9.11 11.55 17.50
CA ALA A 60 10.37 12.27 17.40
C ALA A 60 10.22 13.79 17.60
N LEU A 61 9.09 14.37 17.18
CA LEU A 61 8.84 15.81 17.28
C LEU A 61 8.20 16.26 18.59
N SER A 62 7.40 15.40 19.24
CA SER A 62 6.54 15.80 20.37
C SER A 62 6.57 14.84 21.56
N GLY A 63 7.43 13.82 21.53
CA GLY A 63 7.46 12.75 22.53
C GLY A 63 6.46 11.62 22.24
N PRO A 64 6.62 10.44 22.87
CA PRO A 64 5.78 9.28 22.59
C PRO A 64 4.29 9.57 22.79
N LEU A 65 3.48 9.24 21.78
CA LEU A 65 2.03 9.21 21.94
C LEU A 65 1.67 7.96 22.73
N LEU A 66 1.39 8.14 24.01
CA LEU A 66 0.74 7.13 24.83
C LEU A 66 -0.74 7.17 24.43
N GLY A 67 -1.21 6.07 23.83
CA GLY A 67 -2.61 5.89 23.42
C GLY A 67 -3.57 5.99 24.59
#